data_AF-A0A9P6QXC5-F1
#
_entry.id   AF-A0A9P6QXC5-F1
#
_cell.length_a   1.000
_cell.length_b   1.000
_cell.length_c   1.000
_cell.angle_alpha   90.00
_cell.angle_beta   90.00
_cell.angle_gamma   90.00
#
_symmetry.space_group_name_H-M   'P 1'
#
loop_
_entity.id
_entity.type
_entity.pdbx_description
1 polymer ?
#
loop_
_entity_poly.entity_id
_entity_poly.type
_entity_poly.pdbx_seq_one_letter_code
_entity_poly.pdbx_strand_id
1 'polypeptide(L)'
;MSIIYALVARGTIILAEYTNSSGNFTTVTEAILEKIPPNNSKLTYVYDRYLFHYICHDGLTYMCMADDTFGRRIPFAFLQDIKTRFLTQYSRERAMSAMVPYGMNEFSKTIAKQMEYFSTNPEADRIKQVQGEIEQVKDVMVHNIGMAKPPDTYTLTHLPTRACVL
;
A
#
# COMPACT_ATOMS: atom_id res chain seq x y z
N MET A 1 4.19 -14.11 -11.07
CA MET A 1 3.48 -13.39 -10.00
C MET A 1 4.53 -12.67 -9.19
N SER A 2 4.29 -11.40 -8.90
CA SER A 2 5.30 -10.54 -8.29
C SER A 2 4.64 -9.47 -7.44
N ILE A 3 5.43 -8.83 -6.59
CA ILE A 3 5.04 -7.56 -5.99
C ILE A 3 5.07 -6.50 -7.09
N ILE A 4 3.96 -5.78 -7.28
CA ILE A 4 3.74 -4.87 -8.42
C ILE A 4 3.99 -3.42 -8.02
N TYR A 5 3.60 -3.08 -6.79
CA TYR A 5 3.69 -1.75 -6.22
C TYR A 5 4.01 -1.84 -4.73
N ALA A 6 4.79 -0.90 -4.21
CA ALA A 6 5.06 -0.79 -2.78
C ALA A 6 5.38 0.65 -2.37
N LEU A 7 5.09 0.98 -1.11
CA LEU A 7 5.26 2.30 -0.55
C LEU A 7 5.62 2.28 0.94
N VAL A 8 6.10 3.43 1.41
CA VAL A 8 6.17 3.82 2.83
C VAL A 8 5.42 5.13 3.01
N ALA A 9 4.53 5.18 4.00
CA ALA A 9 3.70 6.35 4.29
C ALA A 9 3.65 6.68 5.78
N ARG A 10 3.32 7.94 6.09
CA ARG A 10 2.93 8.43 7.41
C ARG A 10 1.49 8.95 7.30
N GLY A 11 0.55 8.25 7.92
CA GLY A 11 -0.88 8.50 7.65
C GLY A 11 -1.16 8.36 6.15
N THR A 12 -1.72 9.40 5.53
CA THR A 12 -1.96 9.46 4.08
C THR A 12 -0.79 10.04 3.27
N ILE A 13 0.26 10.52 3.91
CA ILE A 13 1.41 11.13 3.22
C ILE A 13 2.38 10.02 2.81
N ILE A 14 2.45 9.75 1.51
CA ILE A 14 3.44 8.82 0.93
C ILE A 14 4.81 9.47 1.00
N LEU A 15 5.77 8.79 1.64
CA LEU A 15 7.15 9.26 1.81
C LEU A 15 8.07 8.75 0.70
N ALA A 16 7.83 7.51 0.26
CA ALA A 16 8.54 6.86 -0.84
C ALA A 16 7.65 5.79 -1.46
N GLU A 17 7.72 5.62 -2.77
CA GLU A 17 7.00 4.55 -3.47
C GLU A 17 7.76 4.06 -4.70
N TYR A 18 7.39 2.88 -5.17
CA TYR A 18 7.88 2.35 -6.43
C TYR A 18 6.86 1.40 -7.05
N THR A 19 6.75 1.43 -8.38
CA THR A 19 5.91 0.51 -9.16
C THR A 19 6.71 -0.06 -10.34
N ASN A 20 6.50 -1.34 -10.63
CA ASN A 20 7.00 -2.03 -11.82
C ASN A 20 5.99 -2.01 -12.97
N SER A 21 4.81 -1.43 -12.77
CA SER A 21 3.71 -1.48 -13.73
C SER A 21 3.01 -0.14 -13.87
N SER A 22 2.47 0.11 -15.06
CA SER A 22 1.55 1.22 -15.32
C SER A 22 0.13 0.84 -14.88
N GLY A 23 -0.52 1.70 -14.10
CA GLY A 23 -1.90 1.53 -13.67
C GLY A 23 -2.30 2.56 -12.62
N ASN A 24 -3.61 2.67 -12.38
CA ASN A 24 -4.16 3.64 -11.43
C ASN A 24 -4.48 2.99 -10.07
N PHE A 25 -3.46 2.43 -9.43
CA PHE A 25 -3.57 1.83 -8.09
C PHE A 25 -3.50 2.89 -6.98
N THR A 26 -3.13 4.12 -7.34
CA THR A 26 -2.94 5.25 -6.43
C THR A 26 -4.24 5.60 -5.71
N THR A 27 -5.37 5.68 -6.42
CA THR A 27 -6.68 5.97 -5.79
C THR A 27 -7.09 4.90 -4.78
N VAL A 28 -6.87 3.61 -5.08
CA VAL A 28 -7.15 2.52 -4.13
C VAL A 28 -6.24 2.64 -2.91
N THR A 29 -4.96 2.92 -3.15
CA THR A 29 -3.94 3.07 -2.11
C THR A 29 -4.28 4.20 -1.16
N GLU A 30 -4.64 5.37 -1.67
CA GLU A 30 -5.07 6.53 -0.87
C GLU A 30 -6.29 6.18 0.00
N ALA A 31 -7.32 5.55 -0.59
CA ALA A 31 -8.51 5.10 0.13
C ALA A 31 -8.21 4.05 1.21
N ILE A 32 -7.17 3.23 1.02
CA ILE A 32 -6.69 2.32 2.07
C ILE A 32 -5.99 3.11 3.17
N LEU A 33 -5.07 4.02 2.83
CA LEU A 33 -4.31 4.78 3.82
C LEU A 33 -5.23 5.60 4.74
N GLU A 34 -6.33 6.14 4.22
CA GLU A 34 -7.36 6.82 5.02
C GLU A 34 -8.03 5.93 6.07
N LYS A 35 -8.09 4.61 5.82
CA LYS A 35 -8.72 3.62 6.72
C LYS A 35 -7.75 3.02 7.72
N ILE A 36 -6.44 3.22 7.57
CA ILE A 36 -5.44 2.62 8.46
C ILE A 36 -5.28 3.51 9.70
N PRO A 37 -5.73 3.05 10.88
CA PRO A 37 -5.45 3.77 12.12
C PRO A 37 -3.96 3.71 12.46
N PRO A 38 -3.41 4.69 13.21
CA PRO A 38 -1.97 4.78 13.47
C PRO A 38 -1.44 3.71 14.45
N ASN A 39 -2.29 2.83 14.98
CA ASN A 39 -1.87 1.75 15.86
C ASN A 39 -1.25 0.59 15.09
N ASN A 40 -0.40 -0.16 15.81
CA ASN A 40 0.26 -1.34 15.26
C ASN A 40 -0.76 -2.34 14.73
N SER A 41 -0.68 -2.64 13.45
CA SER A 41 -1.63 -3.52 12.77
C SER A 41 -1.02 -4.15 11.52
N LYS A 42 -1.54 -5.31 11.13
CA LYS A 42 -1.21 -5.99 9.89
C LYS A 42 -2.49 -6.52 9.27
N LEU A 43 -2.75 -6.15 8.02
CA LEU A 43 -4.00 -6.51 7.36
C LEU A 43 -3.78 -6.58 5.85
N THR A 44 -4.61 -7.39 5.20
CA THR A 44 -4.68 -7.50 3.75
C THR A 44 -6.02 -6.98 3.27
N TYR A 45 -6.01 -5.98 2.40
CA TYR A 45 -7.21 -5.60 1.65
C TYR A 45 -7.28 -6.38 0.35
N VAL A 46 -8.47 -6.82 -0.01
CA VAL A 46 -8.76 -7.45 -1.30
C VAL A 46 -9.47 -6.44 -2.18
N TYR A 47 -8.97 -6.27 -3.40
CA TYR A 47 -9.60 -5.44 -4.43
C TYR A 47 -9.44 -6.09 -5.80
N ASP A 48 -10.55 -6.57 -6.36
CA ASP A 48 -10.57 -7.39 -7.58
C ASP A 48 -9.61 -8.58 -7.48
N ARG A 49 -8.61 -8.69 -8.36
CA ARG A 49 -7.60 -9.76 -8.37
C ARG A 49 -6.31 -9.41 -7.64
N TYR A 50 -6.32 -8.31 -6.90
CA TYR A 50 -5.15 -7.79 -6.20
C TYR A 50 -5.33 -7.79 -4.69
N LEU A 51 -4.22 -8.05 -4.01
CA LEU A 51 -4.10 -7.98 -2.56
C LEU A 51 -3.18 -6.83 -2.19
N PHE A 52 -3.67 -5.96 -1.31
CA PHE A 52 -2.90 -4.90 -0.69
C PHE A 52 -2.55 -5.31 0.73
N HIS A 53 -1.30 -5.67 0.96
CA HIS A 53 -0.79 -6.04 2.27
C HIS A 53 -0.17 -4.82 2.92
N TYR A 54 -0.40 -4.60 4.21
CA TYR A 54 0.31 -3.55 4.93
C TYR A 54 0.72 -3.96 6.35
N ILE A 55 1.79 -3.35 6.83
CA ILE A 55 2.20 -3.30 8.23
C ILE A 55 2.14 -1.84 8.65
N CYS A 56 1.30 -1.51 9.63
CA CYS A 56 1.41 -0.26 10.36
C CYS A 56 2.20 -0.54 11.64
N HIS A 57 3.27 0.22 11.86
CA HIS A 57 4.03 0.18 13.08
C HIS A 57 4.39 1.59 13.47
N ASP A 58 3.98 1.99 14.68
CA ASP A 58 4.43 3.25 15.27
C ASP A 58 4.08 4.51 14.44
N GLY A 59 2.94 4.46 13.74
CA GLY A 59 2.44 5.54 12.88
C GLY A 59 3.01 5.55 11.45
N LEU A 60 3.92 4.63 11.11
CA LEU A 60 4.40 4.41 9.76
C LEU A 60 3.73 3.19 9.12
N THR A 61 3.28 3.35 7.89
CA THR A 61 2.65 2.31 7.09
C THR A 61 3.59 1.86 5.99
N TYR A 62 3.85 0.56 5.94
CA TYR A 62 4.58 -0.12 4.87
C TYR A 62 3.56 -0.95 4.11
N MET A 63 3.36 -0.69 2.82
CA MET A 63 2.32 -1.36 2.03
C MET A 63 2.88 -1.87 0.72
N CYS A 64 2.35 -3.00 0.26
CA CYS A 64 2.61 -3.51 -1.07
C CYS A 64 1.36 -4.15 -1.69
N MET A 65 1.32 -4.13 -3.01
CA MET A 65 0.30 -4.74 -3.83
C MET A 65 0.88 -5.94 -4.58
N ALA A 66 0.19 -7.07 -4.54
CA ALA A 66 0.55 -8.28 -5.27
C ALA A 66 -0.71 -8.95 -5.86
N ASP A 67 -0.50 -9.82 -6.85
CA ASP A 67 -1.57 -10.70 -7.35
C ASP A 67 -2.10 -11.61 -6.21
N ASP A 68 -3.39 -11.92 -6.22
CA ASP A 68 -4.04 -12.78 -5.22
C ASP A 68 -3.40 -14.16 -5.03
N THR A 69 -2.88 -14.70 -6.12
CA THR A 69 -2.19 -15.98 -6.23
C THR A 69 -0.76 -15.95 -5.69
N PHE A 70 -0.18 -14.77 -5.42
CA PHE A 70 1.14 -14.63 -4.80
C PHE A 70 1.14 -14.99 -3.31
N GLY A 71 -0.06 -15.05 -2.70
CA GLY A 71 -0.24 -15.37 -1.28
C GLY A 71 0.21 -14.24 -0.35
N ARG A 72 0.21 -14.51 0.97
CA ARG A 72 0.47 -13.47 2.00
C ARG A 72 1.88 -13.51 2.58
N ARG A 73 2.47 -14.71 2.64
CA ARG A 73 3.73 -14.98 3.37
C ARG A 73 4.89 -14.12 2.85
N ILE A 74 5.13 -14.16 1.54
CA ILE A 74 6.21 -13.42 0.88
C ILE A 74 6.00 -11.90 0.95
N PRO A 75 4.80 -11.34 0.63
CA PRO A 75 4.53 -9.91 0.83
C PRO A 75 4.81 -9.41 2.25
N PHE A 76 4.35 -10.11 3.29
CA PHE A 76 4.63 -9.67 4.66
C PHE A 76 6.12 -9.77 5.03
N ALA A 77 6.83 -10.79 4.53
CA ALA A 77 8.28 -10.90 4.71
C ALA A 77 9.04 -9.72 4.05
N PHE A 78 8.62 -9.35 2.84
CA PHE A 78 9.08 -8.15 2.14
C PHE A 78 8.81 -6.88 2.95
N LEU A 79 7.58 -6.69 3.46
CA LEU A 79 7.23 -5.49 4.23
C LEU A 79 8.06 -5.35 5.52
N GLN A 80 8.36 -6.46 6.20
CA GLN A 80 9.27 -6.43 7.35
C GLN A 80 10.69 -6.01 6.94
N ASP A 81 11.17 -6.43 5.76
CA ASP A 81 12.51 -6.09 5.27
C ASP A 81 12.57 -4.60 4.92
N ILE A 82 11.54 -4.11 4.22
CA ILE A 82 11.36 -2.68 3.93
C ILE A 82 11.32 -1.85 5.21
N LYS A 83 10.56 -2.27 6.24
CA LYS A 83 10.52 -1.59 7.54
C LYS A 83 11.91 -1.45 8.14
N THR A 84 12.64 -2.56 8.25
CA THR A 84 14.00 -2.57 8.83
C THR A 84 14.95 -1.67 8.04
N ARG A 85 14.98 -1.79 6.70
CA ARG A 85 15.86 -0.97 5.85
C ARG A 85 15.51 0.51 5.90
N PHE A 86 14.22 0.83 5.89
CA PHE A 86 13.75 2.21 5.93
C PHE A 86 14.17 2.89 7.24
N LEU A 87 13.99 2.22 8.38
CA LEU A 87 14.37 2.74 9.68
C LEU A 87 15.89 2.81 9.90
N THR A 88 16.66 1.96 9.21
CA THR A 88 18.13 2.07 9.17
C THR A 88 18.59 3.29 8.38
N GLN A 89 17.91 3.64 7.27
CA GLN A 89 18.28 4.78 6.43
C GLN A 89 17.73 6.12 6.94
N TYR A 90 16.52 6.11 7.48
CA TYR A 90 15.83 7.27 8.04
C TYR A 90 15.42 6.95 9.46
N SER A 91 15.93 7.70 10.43
CA SER A 91 15.51 7.52 11.82
C SER A 91 13.98 7.69 11.94
N ARG A 92 13.39 7.03 12.93
CA ARG A 92 11.95 7.09 13.18
C ARG A 92 11.47 8.53 13.34
N GLU A 93 12.22 9.35 14.06
CA GLU A 93 11.90 10.76 14.33
C GLU A 93 11.85 11.56 13.04
N ARG A 94 12.79 11.31 12.12
CA ARG A 94 12.81 11.95 10.80
C ARG A 94 11.63 11.51 9.95
N ALA A 95 11.32 10.20 9.93
CA ALA A 95 10.17 9.67 9.20
C ALA A 95 8.83 10.23 9.73
N MET A 96 8.68 10.32 11.04
CA MET A 96 7.46 10.82 11.69
C MET A 96 7.29 12.34 11.61
N SER A 97 8.36 13.11 11.40
CA SER A 97 8.29 14.56 11.20
C SER A 97 8.14 14.96 9.73
N ALA A 98 8.31 14.02 8.80
CA ALA A 98 8.16 14.30 7.38
C ALA A 98 6.72 14.77 7.05
N MET A 99 6.63 15.94 6.41
CA MET A 99 5.37 16.56 5.98
C MET A 99 5.31 16.75 4.45
N VAL A 100 6.44 16.55 3.76
CA VAL A 100 6.55 16.71 2.31
C VAL A 100 6.26 15.36 1.65
N PRO A 101 5.21 15.23 0.82
CA PRO A 101 4.98 14.04 0.00
C PRO A 101 6.22 13.71 -0.82
N TYR A 102 6.57 12.43 -0.89
CA TYR A 102 7.73 11.93 -1.61
C TYR A 102 9.09 12.46 -1.12
N GLY A 103 9.14 13.07 0.07
CA GLY A 103 10.36 13.65 0.64
C GLY A 103 11.49 12.64 0.95
N MET A 104 11.21 11.33 0.87
CA MET A 104 12.18 10.25 1.07
C MET A 104 12.24 9.31 -0.15
N ASN A 105 11.84 9.78 -1.33
CA ASN A 105 11.67 8.92 -2.51
C ASN A 105 13.00 8.39 -3.10
N GLU A 106 14.15 8.83 -2.61
CA GLU A 106 15.43 8.15 -2.89
C GLU A 106 15.41 6.68 -2.47
N PHE A 107 14.59 6.35 -1.47
CA PHE A 107 14.36 4.98 -1.01
C PHE A 107 13.66 4.08 -2.05
N SER A 108 13.03 4.65 -3.09
CA SER A 108 12.38 3.89 -4.18
C SER A 108 13.31 2.85 -4.82
N LYS A 109 14.61 3.14 -4.92
CA LYS A 109 15.62 2.19 -5.44
C LYS A 109 15.76 0.95 -4.56
N THR A 110 15.69 1.13 -3.24
CA THR A 110 15.69 0.02 -2.28
C THR A 110 14.41 -0.79 -2.41
N ILE A 111 13.26 -0.11 -2.51
CA ILE A 111 11.96 -0.77 -2.73
C ILE A 111 12.00 -1.64 -4.00
N ALA A 112 12.44 -1.07 -5.12
CA ALA A 112 12.56 -1.77 -6.41
C ALA A 112 13.39 -3.05 -6.30
N LYS A 113 14.61 -2.94 -5.75
CA LYS A 113 15.53 -4.07 -5.57
C LYS A 113 14.93 -5.17 -4.70
N GLN A 114 14.23 -4.81 -3.63
CA GLN A 114 13.60 -5.79 -2.75
C GLN A 114 12.36 -6.41 -3.40
N MET A 115 11.56 -5.65 -4.15
CA MET A 115 10.43 -6.20 -4.91
C MET A 115 10.90 -7.29 -5.88
N GLU A 116 11.99 -7.05 -6.61
CA GLU A 116 12.57 -8.06 -7.51
C GLU A 116 13.07 -9.29 -6.74
N TYR A 117 13.83 -9.10 -5.66
CA TYR A 117 14.35 -10.19 -4.84
C TYR A 117 13.25 -11.10 -4.28
N PHE A 118 12.22 -10.52 -3.66
CA PHE A 118 11.11 -11.29 -3.06
C PHE A 118 10.16 -11.87 -4.12
N SER A 119 10.13 -11.33 -5.33
CA SER A 119 9.32 -11.88 -6.43
C SER A 119 9.97 -13.05 -7.16
N THR A 120 11.30 -13.16 -7.12
CA THR A 120 12.06 -14.13 -7.93
C THR A 120 12.71 -15.24 -7.11
N ASN A 121 12.86 -15.08 -5.79
CA ASN A 121 13.52 -16.05 -4.93
C ASN A 121 12.51 -16.80 -4.02
N PRO A 122 12.23 -18.10 -4.27
CA PRO A 122 11.33 -18.90 -3.45
C PRO A 122 11.76 -19.06 -1.98
N GLU A 123 13.04 -18.86 -1.67
CA GLU A 123 13.59 -18.96 -0.31
C GLU A 123 13.70 -17.61 0.41
N ALA A 124 13.25 -16.51 -0.21
CA ALA A 124 13.42 -15.15 0.31
C ALA A 124 12.88 -14.96 1.75
N ASP A 125 11.93 -15.78 2.18
CA ASP A 125 11.36 -15.75 3.51
C ASP A 125 11.78 -16.89 4.44
N ARG A 126 12.50 -17.91 3.95
CA ARG A 126 13.08 -18.97 4.81
C ARG A 126 14.08 -18.38 5.80
N ILE A 127 14.86 -17.39 5.38
CA ILE A 127 15.83 -16.71 6.25
C ILE A 127 15.12 -15.99 7.41
N LYS A 128 13.93 -15.42 7.16
CA LYS A 128 13.13 -14.75 8.21
C LYS A 128 12.32 -15.71 9.06
N GLN A 129 11.94 -16.86 8.50
CA GLN A 129 11.30 -17.95 9.24
C GLN A 129 12.14 -18.43 10.42
N VAL A 130 13.45 -18.58 10.21
CA VAL A 130 14.40 -19.01 11.25
C VAL A 130 14.50 -17.97 12.38
N GLN A 131 14.17 -16.70 12.10
CA GLN A 131 14.20 -15.60 13.08
C GLN A 131 12.89 -15.42 13.87
N GLY A 132 11.88 -16.28 13.69
CA GLY A 132 10.68 -16.34 14.55
C GLY A 132 9.53 -15.37 14.18
N GLU A 133 9.64 -14.57 13.13
CA GLU A 133 8.59 -13.58 12.77
C GLU A 133 7.31 -14.18 12.13
N ILE A 134 7.28 -15.49 11.87
CA ILE A 134 6.17 -16.15 11.14
C ILE A 134 4.87 -16.26 11.92
N GLU A 135 4.91 -16.27 13.25
CA GLU A 135 3.69 -16.30 14.06
C GLU A 135 2.75 -15.13 13.72
N GLN A 136 3.32 -13.97 13.36
CA GLN A 136 2.57 -12.75 13.10
C GLN A 136 1.84 -12.72 11.75
N VAL A 137 2.07 -13.67 10.83
CA VAL A 137 1.34 -13.74 9.54
C VAL A 137 -0.02 -14.41 9.72
N LYS A 138 -0.22 -15.20 10.79
CA LYS A 138 -1.49 -15.86 11.09
C LYS A 138 -2.58 -14.88 11.54
N ASP A 139 -2.20 -13.77 12.16
CA ASP A 139 -3.13 -12.74 12.69
C ASP A 139 -3.55 -11.68 11.65
N VAL A 140 -3.36 -11.96 10.36
CA VAL A 140 -3.67 -11.01 9.29
C VAL A 140 -5.17 -11.00 8.99
N MET A 141 -5.81 -9.87 9.26
CA MET A 141 -7.20 -9.62 8.90
C MET A 141 -7.34 -9.43 7.38
N VAL A 142 -8.52 -9.75 6.84
CA VAL A 142 -8.85 -9.56 5.42
C VAL A 142 -10.08 -8.67 5.29
N HIS A 143 -10.03 -7.64 4.44
CA HIS A 143 -11.14 -6.70 4.24
C HIS A 143 -11.35 -6.35 2.76
N ASN A 144 -12.60 -6.18 2.31
CA ASN A 144 -12.90 -5.78 0.94
C ASN A 144 -12.98 -4.25 0.82
N ILE A 145 -12.39 -3.67 -0.21
CA ILE A 145 -12.50 -2.23 -0.47
C ILE A 145 -13.76 -1.97 -1.30
N GLY A 146 -14.79 -1.40 -0.67
CA GLY A 146 -15.82 -0.65 -1.39
C GLY A 146 -15.29 0.74 -1.68
N MET A 147 -15.17 1.11 -2.96
CA MET A 147 -15.02 2.51 -3.33
C MET A 147 -16.34 3.23 -3.05
N ALA A 148 -16.29 4.35 -2.33
CA ALA A 148 -17.41 5.28 -2.34
C ALA A 148 -17.60 5.69 -3.80
N LYS A 149 -18.79 5.41 -4.37
CA LYS A 149 -19.12 5.98 -5.68
C LYS A 149 -18.91 7.50 -5.58
N PRO A 150 -18.31 8.16 -6.58
CA PRO A 150 -18.35 9.60 -6.63
C PRO A 150 -19.82 10.03 -6.44
N PRO A 151 -20.12 11.08 -5.66
CA PRO A 151 -21.47 11.58 -5.53
C PRO A 151 -21.98 11.81 -6.96
N ASP A 152 -23.10 11.16 -7.31
CA ASP A 152 -23.68 11.24 -8.65
C ASP A 152 -23.69 12.71 -9.08
N THR A 153 -22.84 13.06 -10.04
CA THR A 153 -22.86 14.40 -10.62
C THR A 153 -24.22 14.55 -11.27
N TYR A 154 -25.07 15.35 -10.63
CA TYR A 154 -26.39 15.73 -11.13
C TYR A 154 -26.32 15.95 -12.64
N THR A 155 -26.97 15.07 -13.40
CA THR A 155 -27.26 15.26 -14.80
C THR A 155 -28.16 16.48 -14.94
N LEU A 156 -27.55 17.65 -15.16
CA LEU A 156 -28.22 18.83 -15.72
C LEU A 156 -28.55 18.55 -17.20
N THR A 157 -29.46 17.62 -17.44
CA THR A 157 -30.12 17.44 -18.74
C THR A 157 -31.62 17.41 -18.49
N HIS A 158 -32.21 18.60 -18.36
CA HIS A 158 -33.48 18.99 -18.98
C HIS A 158 -33.91 20.36 -18.43
N LEU A 159 -33.39 21.43 -19.03
CA LEU A 159 -34.21 22.63 -19.16
C LEU A 159 -35.21 22.34 -20.29
N PRO A 160 -36.53 22.38 -20.05
CA PRO A 160 -37.47 22.43 -21.15
C PRO A 160 -37.34 23.79 -21.83
N THR A 161 -36.73 23.79 -23.00
CA THR A 161 -36.88 24.86 -23.98
C THR A 161 -38.36 24.96 -24.35
N ARG A 162 -39.06 25.97 -23.84
CA ARG A 162 -40.23 26.52 -24.53
C ARG A 162 -40.05 28.02 -24.70
N ALA A 163 -39.54 28.33 -25.89
CA ALA A 163 -39.67 29.62 -26.51
C ALA A 163 -41.15 29.94 -26.78
N CYS A 164 -41.48 31.22 -26.61
CA CYS A 164 -42.36 32.07 -27.45
C CYS A 164 -43.72 31.50 -27.91
N VAL A 165 -44.81 32.26 -27.69
CA VAL A 165 -45.75 32.76 -28.72
C VAL A 165 -46.99 33.38 -28.03
N LEU A 166 -47.28 34.62 -28.44
CA LEU A 166 -48.40 35.55 -28.16
C LEU A 166 -48.33 36.39 -26.87
#